data_AF-A0A952QTE0-F1
#
_entry.id   AF-A0A952QTE0-F1
#
_cell.length_a   1.000
_cell.length_b   1.000
_cell.length_c   1.000
_cell.angle_alpha   90.00
_cell.angle_beta   90.00
_cell.angle_gamma   90.00
#
_symmetry.space_group_name_H-M   'P 1'
#
loop_
_entity.id
_entity.type
_entity.pdbx_description
1 polymer ?
#
loop_
_entity_poly.entity_id
_entity_poly.type
_entity_poly.pdbx_seq_one_letter_code
_entity_poly.pdbx_strand_id
1 'polypeptide(L)'
;MNRSRTLILTGVLLVMTLAACIPAVPFLRNVDGQTWSARFQVDVQVAGTTIRLPVDLALTFSQRLQDVTAKATLQYDTGIFRLQTGGLVDLTGRIGLDDHLELRSGSNVLAFDGSFAGERLVGTVSIAGVVPVGNVTFTRTR
;
A
#
# COMPACT_ATOMS: atom_id res chain seq x y z
N MET A 1 -3.73 -61.87 -3.49
CA MET A 1 -4.49 -60.60 -3.45
C MET A 1 -3.56 -59.47 -2.98
N ASN A 2 -3.31 -58.48 -3.85
CA ASN A 2 -3.04 -57.07 -3.52
C ASN A 2 -1.71 -56.55 -2.92
N ARG A 3 -0.53 -57.17 -3.07
CA ARG A 3 0.76 -56.51 -2.68
C ARG A 3 1.01 -55.18 -3.41
N SER A 4 0.62 -55.08 -4.67
CA SER A 4 0.69 -53.84 -5.47
C SER A 4 -0.26 -52.76 -4.98
N ARG A 5 -1.43 -53.15 -4.48
CA ARG A 5 -2.45 -52.23 -3.97
C ARG A 5 -2.02 -51.57 -2.67
N THR A 6 -1.33 -52.31 -1.79
CA THR A 6 -0.79 -51.78 -0.54
C THR A 6 0.32 -50.76 -0.77
N LEU A 7 1.20 -50.99 -1.77
CA LEU A 7 2.28 -50.08 -2.14
C LEU A 7 1.78 -48.76 -2.74
N ILE A 8 0.70 -48.80 -3.51
CA ILE A 8 0.08 -47.59 -4.08
C ILE A 8 -0.55 -46.76 -2.95
N LEU A 9 -1.21 -47.40 -1.99
CA LEU A 9 -1.83 -46.74 -0.84
C LEU A 9 -0.81 -46.04 0.06
N THR A 10 0.32 -46.69 0.37
CA THR A 10 1.38 -46.05 1.19
C THR A 10 2.10 -44.93 0.44
N GLY A 11 2.30 -45.07 -0.87
CA GLY A 11 2.88 -44.00 -1.69
C GLY A 11 2.02 -42.73 -1.71
N VAL A 12 0.70 -42.88 -1.87
CA VAL A 12 -0.23 -41.74 -1.84
C VAL A 12 -0.28 -41.06 -0.47
N LEU A 13 -0.24 -41.85 0.62
CA LEU A 13 -0.23 -41.30 1.98
C LEU A 13 1.03 -40.46 2.25
N LEU A 14 2.19 -40.94 1.78
CA LEU A 14 3.47 -40.24 1.92
C LEU A 14 3.45 -38.89 1.17
N VAL A 15 2.97 -38.87 -0.09
CA VAL A 15 2.88 -37.63 -0.89
C VAL A 15 1.94 -36.61 -0.24
N MET A 16 0.82 -37.05 0.33
CA MET A 16 -0.10 -36.14 1.03
C MET A 16 0.50 -35.57 2.32
N THR A 17 1.28 -36.35 3.08
CA THR A 17 1.99 -35.81 4.26
C THR A 17 3.10 -34.83 3.90
N LEU A 18 3.79 -35.03 2.77
CA LEU A 18 4.79 -34.04 2.29
C LEU A 18 4.13 -32.75 1.82
N ALA A 19 2.96 -32.80 1.18
CA ALA A 19 2.22 -31.61 0.75
C ALA A 19 1.70 -30.77 1.94
N ALA A 20 1.33 -31.42 3.05
CA ALA A 20 0.92 -30.73 4.28
C ALA A 20 2.10 -30.10 5.06
N CYS A 21 3.33 -30.51 4.76
CA CYS A 21 4.56 -29.97 5.34
C CYS A 21 5.25 -28.94 4.44
N ILE A 22 4.62 -28.49 3.35
CA ILE A 22 5.11 -27.30 2.65
C ILE A 22 4.73 -26.12 3.56
N PRO A 23 5.70 -25.45 4.22
CA PRO A 23 5.37 -24.26 4.97
C PRO A 23 4.70 -23.29 4.00
N ALA A 24 3.45 -22.92 4.28
CA ALA A 24 2.79 -21.83 3.61
C ALA A 24 3.65 -20.60 3.88
N VAL A 25 4.50 -20.23 2.91
CA VAL A 25 5.29 -19.02 3.00
C VAL A 25 4.25 -17.90 3.05
N PRO A 26 4.20 -17.08 4.12
CA PRO A 26 3.28 -15.96 4.15
C PRO A 26 3.61 -15.09 2.93
N PHE A 27 2.70 -15.08 1.98
CA PHE A 27 2.95 -14.44 0.69
C PHE A 27 2.81 -12.95 0.91
N LEU A 28 3.95 -12.26 0.98
CA LEU A 28 3.98 -10.80 0.92
C LEU A 28 3.27 -10.36 -0.35
N ARG A 29 2.31 -9.45 -0.20
CA ARG A 29 1.65 -8.84 -1.35
C ARG A 29 2.72 -8.22 -2.25
N ASN A 30 2.65 -8.57 -3.53
CA ASN A 30 3.49 -7.98 -4.55
C ASN A 30 2.83 -6.69 -5.04
N VAL A 31 3.48 -5.56 -4.79
CA VAL A 31 3.08 -4.22 -5.25
C VAL A 31 4.10 -3.56 -6.17
N ASP A 32 5.19 -4.25 -6.53
CA ASP A 32 6.27 -3.67 -7.33
C ASP A 32 5.74 -3.16 -8.68
N GLY A 33 6.09 -1.92 -9.03
CA GLY A 33 5.67 -1.25 -10.26
C GLY A 33 4.22 -0.78 -10.31
N GLN A 34 3.42 -1.03 -9.27
CA GLN A 34 2.01 -0.63 -9.24
C GLN A 34 1.86 0.85 -8.90
N THR A 35 0.84 1.48 -9.47
CA THR A 35 0.41 2.83 -9.08
C THR A 35 -0.97 2.79 -8.47
N TRP A 36 -1.09 3.42 -7.30
CA TRP A 36 -2.33 3.54 -6.53
C TRP A 36 -2.65 5.01 -6.35
N SER A 37 -3.88 5.42 -6.62
CA SER A 37 -4.27 6.82 -6.53
C SER A 37 -5.55 7.02 -5.73
N ALA A 38 -5.63 8.16 -5.06
CA ALA A 38 -6.81 8.61 -4.35
C ALA A 38 -7.03 10.11 -4.57
N ARG A 39 -8.29 10.52 -4.51
CA ARG A 39 -8.69 11.93 -4.44
C ARG A 39 -9.43 12.17 -3.13
N PHE A 40 -9.03 13.18 -2.39
CA PHE A 40 -9.65 13.55 -1.11
C PHE A 40 -9.63 15.07 -0.91
N GLN A 41 -10.26 15.53 0.17
CA GLN A 41 -10.34 16.96 0.52
C GLN A 41 -9.49 17.22 1.75
N VAL A 42 -8.80 18.36 1.77
CA VAL A 42 -7.96 18.80 2.90
C VAL A 42 -8.48 20.14 3.38
N ASP A 43 -8.80 20.22 4.66
CA ASP A 43 -9.13 21.48 5.30
C ASP A 43 -7.83 22.21 5.65
N VAL A 44 -7.58 23.35 5.01
CA VAL A 44 -6.43 24.22 5.29
C VAL A 44 -6.92 25.51 5.90
N GLN A 45 -6.34 25.87 7.04
CA GLN A 45 -6.67 27.11 7.73
C GLN A 45 -5.75 28.23 7.24
N VAL A 46 -6.31 29.23 6.57
CA VAL A 46 -5.59 30.40 6.04
C VAL A 46 -6.24 31.65 6.60
N ALA A 47 -5.46 32.45 7.35
CA ALA A 47 -5.89 33.74 7.90
C ALA A 47 -7.26 33.68 8.64
N GLY A 48 -7.48 32.63 9.44
CA GLY A 48 -8.71 32.44 10.21
C GLY A 48 -9.89 31.82 9.43
N THR A 49 -9.73 31.57 8.13
CA THR A 49 -10.74 30.90 7.28
C THR A 49 -10.31 29.46 6.98
N THR A 50 -11.25 28.52 7.01
CA THR A 50 -10.99 27.13 6.59
C THR A 50 -11.35 26.98 5.11
N ILE A 51 -10.38 26.54 4.31
CA ILE A 51 -10.54 26.31 2.87
C ILE A 51 -10.42 24.80 2.62
N ARG A 52 -11.39 24.23 1.89
CA ARG A 52 -11.33 22.84 1.42
C ARG A 52 -10.59 22.77 0.09
N LEU A 53 -9.49 22.03 0.08
CA LEU A 53 -8.67 21.83 -1.09
C LEU A 53 -8.78 20.38 -1.56
N PRO A 54 -9.25 20.12 -2.80
CA PRO A 54 -9.13 18.82 -3.42
C PRO A 54 -7.65 18.48 -3.63
N VAL A 55 -7.28 17.26 -3.26
CA VAL A 55 -5.95 16.71 -3.41
C VAL A 55 -6.03 15.40 -4.15
N ASP A 56 -5.26 15.29 -5.21
CA ASP A 56 -4.98 14.04 -5.91
C ASP A 56 -3.60 13.53 -5.46
N LEU A 57 -3.57 12.32 -4.89
CA LEU A 57 -2.34 11.66 -4.46
C LEU A 57 -2.18 10.34 -5.21
N ALA A 58 -1.04 10.17 -5.87
CA ALA A 58 -0.65 8.91 -6.51
C ALA A 58 0.63 8.36 -5.87
N LEU A 59 0.65 7.06 -5.59
CA LEU A 59 1.78 6.32 -5.03
C LEU A 59 2.23 5.29 -6.04
N THR A 60 3.47 5.40 -6.53
CA THR A 60 4.08 4.39 -7.42
C THR A 60 5.11 3.59 -6.65
N PHE A 61 4.87 2.29 -6.49
CA PHE A 61 5.64 1.44 -5.62
C PHE A 61 6.84 0.81 -6.32
N SER A 62 7.93 0.65 -5.56
CA SER A 62 8.96 -0.34 -5.85
C SER A 62 9.30 -1.13 -4.60
N GLN A 63 9.27 -2.45 -4.72
CA GLN A 63 9.38 -3.39 -3.61
C GLN A 63 10.59 -4.30 -3.78
N ARG A 64 11.35 -4.47 -2.70
CA ARG A 64 12.41 -5.47 -2.56
C ARG A 64 12.13 -6.27 -1.30
N LEU A 65 11.58 -7.47 -1.47
CA LEU A 65 11.09 -8.30 -0.35
C LEU A 65 10.03 -7.56 0.46
N GLN A 66 10.36 -7.17 1.70
CA GLN A 66 9.45 -6.46 2.63
C GLN A 66 9.65 -4.94 2.56
N ASP A 67 10.81 -4.50 2.06
CA ASP A 67 11.14 -3.10 1.93
C ASP A 67 10.38 -2.51 0.75
N VAL A 68 9.66 -1.43 1.02
CA VAL A 68 8.87 -0.74 0.01
C VAL A 68 9.30 0.71 -0.06
N THR A 69 9.60 1.12 -1.28
CA THR A 69 9.76 2.52 -1.65
C THR A 69 8.54 2.94 -2.45
N ALA A 70 8.09 4.17 -2.28
CA ALA A 70 7.01 4.71 -3.09
C ALA A 70 7.35 6.12 -3.55
N LYS A 71 7.11 6.40 -4.83
CA LYS A 71 7.14 7.75 -5.37
C LYS A 71 5.75 8.34 -5.24
N ALA A 72 5.62 9.34 -4.39
CA ALA A 72 4.36 10.06 -4.20
C ALA A 72 4.31 11.31 -5.08
N THR A 73 3.20 11.45 -5.81
CA THR A 73 2.86 12.64 -6.57
C THR A 73 1.63 13.28 -5.93
N LEU A 74 1.78 14.50 -5.44
CA LEU A 74 0.73 15.25 -4.76
C LEU A 74 0.33 16.46 -5.60
N GLN A 75 -0.96 16.58 -5.93
CA GLN A 75 -1.50 17.69 -6.71
C GLN A 75 -2.66 18.35 -5.97
N TYR A 76 -2.58 19.66 -5.75
CA TYR A 76 -3.67 20.46 -5.22
C TYR A 76 -4.45 21.09 -6.37
N ASP A 77 -5.76 20.84 -6.42
CA ASP A 77 -6.66 21.41 -7.42
C ASP A 77 -7.41 22.59 -6.82
N THR A 78 -6.83 23.78 -6.89
CA THR A 78 -7.54 25.02 -6.53
C THR A 78 -7.97 25.67 -7.84
N GLY A 79 -9.27 25.95 -8.00
CA GLY A 79 -9.86 26.40 -9.29
C GLY A 79 -9.32 27.72 -9.87
N ILE A 80 -8.30 28.33 -9.24
CA ILE A 80 -7.63 29.55 -9.70
C ILE A 80 -6.10 29.33 -9.80
N PHE A 81 -5.52 28.45 -8.97
CA PHE A 81 -4.11 28.08 -9.03
C PHE A 81 -3.99 26.56 -8.94
N ARG A 82 -3.61 25.91 -10.03
CA ARG A 82 -3.13 24.53 -9.98
C ARG A 82 -1.77 24.56 -9.29
N LEU A 83 -1.78 24.49 -7.96
CA LEU A 83 -0.56 24.41 -7.18
C LEU A 83 -0.04 22.98 -7.30
N GLN A 84 0.66 22.71 -8.40
CA GLN A 84 1.59 21.60 -8.46
C GLN A 84 2.70 21.93 -7.46
N THR A 85 2.55 21.51 -6.22
CA THR A 85 3.71 21.11 -5.42
C THR A 85 4.32 19.89 -6.10
N GLY A 86 4.86 20.08 -7.29
CA GLY A 86 5.37 19.06 -8.22
C GLY A 86 6.66 18.42 -7.74
N GLY A 87 6.89 18.35 -6.43
CA GLY A 87 7.95 17.55 -5.87
C GLY A 87 7.46 16.12 -5.83
N LEU A 88 8.06 15.24 -6.63
CA LEU A 88 8.06 13.82 -6.30
C LEU A 88 8.56 13.70 -4.86
N VAL A 89 7.73 13.15 -3.97
CA VAL A 89 8.15 12.85 -2.61
C VAL A 89 8.51 11.38 -2.57
N ASP A 90 9.80 11.10 -2.36
CA ASP A 90 10.24 9.75 -2.12
C ASP A 90 9.81 9.33 -0.71
N LEU A 91 9.06 8.23 -0.65
CA LEU A 91 8.63 7.57 0.56
C LEU A 91 9.37 6.25 0.70
N THR A 92 9.75 5.94 1.93
CA THR A 92 10.33 4.65 2.30
C THR A 92 9.53 4.02 3.42
N GLY A 93 9.54 2.70 3.48
CA GLY A 93 8.63 1.98 4.34
C GLY A 93 8.71 0.47 4.18
N ARG A 94 7.69 -0.20 4.71
CA ARG A 94 7.61 -1.66 4.77
C ARG A 94 6.19 -2.14 4.55
N ILE A 95 6.06 -3.32 3.95
CA ILE A 95 4.81 -4.09 3.93
C ILE A 95 4.91 -5.24 4.92
N GLY A 96 3.92 -5.33 5.80
CA GLY A 96 3.73 -6.44 6.72
C GLY A 96 3.11 -7.67 6.03
N LEU A 97 3.22 -8.81 6.70
CA LEU A 97 2.60 -10.06 6.23
C LEU A 97 1.07 -10.03 6.31
N ASP A 98 0.53 -9.07 7.05
CA ASP A 98 -0.88 -8.76 7.25
C ASP A 98 -1.41 -7.70 6.26
N ASP A 99 -0.66 -7.44 5.18
CA ASP A 99 -0.96 -6.39 4.21
C ASP A 99 -0.93 -4.96 4.78
N HIS A 100 -0.39 -4.76 5.99
CA HIS A 100 -0.15 -3.42 6.54
C HIS A 100 0.98 -2.72 5.78
N LEU A 101 0.82 -1.44 5.50
CA LEU A 101 1.75 -0.61 4.76
C LEU A 101 2.00 0.69 5.53
N GLU A 102 3.26 0.89 5.90
CA GLU A 102 3.75 2.11 6.52
C GLU A 102 4.74 2.77 5.57
N LEU A 103 4.52 4.04 5.21
CA LEU A 103 5.37 4.84 4.33
C LEU A 103 5.61 6.21 4.93
N ARG A 104 6.86 6.69 4.89
CA ARG A 104 7.22 8.03 5.37
C ARG A 104 8.23 8.69 4.45
N SER A 105 8.12 10.00 4.27
CA SER A 105 9.16 10.78 3.61
C SER A 105 10.30 11.07 4.59
N GLY A 106 11.54 11.09 4.11
CA GLY A 106 12.69 11.47 4.95
C GLY A 106 12.61 12.90 5.51
N SER A 107 11.78 13.76 4.89
CA SER A 107 11.51 15.13 5.30
C SER A 107 10.30 15.29 6.24
N ASN A 108 9.59 14.21 6.60
CA ASN A 108 8.32 14.22 7.34
C ASN A 108 7.19 15.07 6.71
N VAL A 109 7.31 15.41 5.43
CA VAL A 109 6.29 16.17 4.68
C VAL A 109 5.10 15.30 4.30
N LEU A 110 5.31 14.00 4.10
CA LEU A 110 4.24 13.07 3.74
C LEU A 110 4.45 11.74 4.46
N ALA A 111 3.37 11.23 5.05
CA ALA A 111 3.32 9.89 5.59
C ALA A 111 1.99 9.21 5.22
N PHE A 112 2.04 7.90 5.07
CA PHE A 112 0.89 7.04 4.87
C PHE A 112 0.99 5.85 5.82
N ASP A 113 -0.11 5.52 6.47
CA ASP A 113 -0.27 4.35 7.33
C ASP A 113 -1.60 3.68 7.00
N GLY A 114 -1.59 2.40 6.63
CA GLY A 114 -2.81 1.73 6.22
C GLY A 114 -2.62 0.25 5.91
N SER A 115 -3.59 -0.34 5.23
CA SER A 115 -3.52 -1.74 4.81
C SER A 115 -4.20 -1.96 3.47
N PHE A 116 -3.77 -3.02 2.77
CA PHE A 116 -4.49 -3.50 1.60
C PHE A 116 -5.73 -4.28 2.03
N ALA A 117 -6.86 -3.99 1.38
CA ALA A 117 -8.13 -4.66 1.54
C ALA A 117 -8.63 -5.08 0.15
N GLY A 118 -8.16 -6.24 -0.32
CA GLY A 118 -8.43 -6.72 -1.68
C GLY A 118 -7.78 -5.82 -2.73
N GLU A 119 -8.62 -5.13 -3.51
CA GLU A 119 -8.24 -4.19 -4.58
C GLU A 119 -8.24 -2.72 -4.13
N ARG A 120 -8.26 -2.49 -2.81
CA ARG A 120 -8.26 -1.15 -2.21
C ARG A 120 -7.08 -1.04 -1.25
N LEU A 121 -6.45 0.13 -1.21
CA LEU A 121 -5.48 0.47 -0.18
C LEU A 121 -6.11 1.56 0.69
N VAL A 122 -6.34 1.25 1.97
CA VAL A 122 -7.08 2.13 2.89
C VAL A 122 -6.17 2.52 4.02
N GLY A 123 -6.12 3.81 4.35
CA GLY A 123 -5.24 4.28 5.40
C GLY A 123 -5.38 5.76 5.68
N THR A 124 -4.58 6.24 6.60
CA THR A 124 -4.45 7.65 6.93
C THR A 124 -3.28 8.26 6.19
N VAL A 125 -3.51 9.40 5.54
CA VAL A 125 -2.45 10.25 4.97
C VAL A 125 -2.19 11.40 5.92
N SER A 126 -0.92 11.71 6.18
CA SER A 126 -0.51 12.90 6.92
C SER A 126 0.35 13.79 6.03
N ILE A 127 -0.01 15.07 5.94
CA ILE A 127 0.72 16.07 5.15
C ILE A 127 1.31 17.11 6.10
N ALA A 128 2.54 17.52 5.82
CA ALA A 128 3.34 18.45 6.63
C ALA A 128 3.57 18.02 8.08
N GLY A 129 3.47 16.71 8.38
CA GLY A 129 3.85 16.13 9.68
C GLY A 129 2.89 16.38 10.84
N VAL A 130 1.76 17.08 10.66
CA VAL A 130 0.91 17.50 11.80
C VAL A 130 -0.58 17.20 11.61
N VAL A 131 -1.10 17.11 10.38
CA VAL A 131 -2.55 16.97 10.17
C VAL A 131 -2.86 15.63 9.48
N PRO A 132 -3.47 14.66 10.18
CA PRO A 132 -4.05 13.51 9.53
C PRO A 132 -5.20 14.02 8.65
N VAL A 133 -5.06 13.81 7.35
CA VAL A 133 -5.97 14.34 6.34
C VAL A 133 -7.23 13.45 6.21
N GLY A 134 -7.26 12.34 6.95
CA GLY A 134 -8.40 11.44 7.08
C GLY A 134 -8.12 10.04 6.53
N ASN A 135 -9.14 9.18 6.62
CA ASN A 135 -9.14 7.87 5.99
C ASN A 135 -9.29 8.03 4.47
N VAL A 136 -8.19 7.81 3.76
CA VAL A 136 -8.12 7.86 2.31
C VAL A 136 -8.21 6.44 1.77
N THR A 137 -8.98 6.27 0.69
CA THR A 137 -9.03 5.02 -0.05
C THR A 137 -8.43 5.20 -1.41
N PHE A 138 -7.37 4.44 -1.68
CA PHE A 138 -6.70 4.38 -2.95
C PHE A 138 -7.23 3.19 -3.76
N THR A 139 -7.29 3.40 -5.07
CA THR A 139 -7.56 2.37 -6.06
C THR A 139 -6.36 2.23 -6.97
N ARG A 140 -6.10 0.99 -7.40
CA ARG A 140 -5.05 0.73 -8.39
C ARG A 140 -5.40 1.38 -9.73
N THR A 141 -4.46 2.12 -10.29
CA THR A 141 -4.60 2.80 -11.60
C THR A 141 -3.58 2.34 -12.62
N ARG A 142 -2.51 1.66 -12.19
CA ARG A 142 -1.51 1.03 -13.07
C ARG A 142 -0.93 -0.23 -12.43
#